data_AF-A0A3A9GBZ1-F1
#
_entry.id   AF-A0A3A9GBZ1-F1
#
_cell.length_a   1.000
_cell.length_b   1.000
_cell.length_c   1.000
_cell.angle_alpha   90.00
_cell.angle_beta   90.00
_cell.angle_gamma   90.00
#
_symmetry.space_group_name_H-M   'P 1'
#
loop_
_entity.id
_entity.type
_entity.pdbx_description
1 polymer ?
#
loop_
_entity_poly.entity_id
_entity_poly.type
_entity_poly.pdbx_seq_one_letter_code
_entity_poly.pdbx_strand_id
1 'polypeptide(L)'
;MRLLEFLASLATFPVKWFWKKRDENEENKKFPKQTLLFLVSMSGILFITFAVVMVTKYMLAHHLNLVVASGFIFWLYVFIRDRKDKPEENSAPAVPSDTMVQAENGYPVMRNIIFQTAKASAPDIGGRVPRLLGEIEMPESRYILRDSLCFYQFRLMKEDIRTQYNENDLEEFKAVFQADLSHKIESGAFPSIKLKKFQDDYGNFHDGVVIDTIEDVGNILILHAVFPSDEYARYRREIDTAEDALPSGGKGISETWKKKP
;
A
#
# COMPACT_ATOMS: atom_id res chain seq x y z
N MET A 1 -3.46 -25.04 -15.17
CA MET A 1 -3.41 -25.46 -16.60
C MET A 1 -3.34 -26.98 -16.78
N ARG A 2 -2.38 -27.70 -16.17
CA ARG A 2 -2.19 -29.15 -16.40
C ARG A 2 -3.40 -30.08 -16.12
N LEU A 3 -4.29 -29.72 -15.19
CA LEU A 3 -5.40 -30.59 -14.76
C LEU A 3 -6.61 -30.53 -15.73
N LEU A 4 -6.90 -29.35 -16.29
CA LEU A 4 -7.93 -29.17 -17.31
C LEU A 4 -7.53 -29.83 -18.63
N GLU A 5 -6.25 -29.74 -19.00
CA GLU A 5 -5.70 -30.43 -20.18
C GLU A 5 -5.76 -31.96 -20.01
N PHE A 6 -5.47 -32.48 -18.82
CA PHE A 6 -5.59 -33.90 -18.52
C PHE A 6 -7.05 -34.40 -18.58
N LEU A 7 -7.99 -33.63 -18.03
CA LEU A 7 -9.42 -33.96 -18.11
C LEU A 7 -9.93 -33.91 -19.55
N ALA A 8 -9.52 -32.91 -20.32
CA ALA A 8 -9.84 -32.80 -21.74
C ALA A 8 -9.20 -33.93 -22.56
N SER A 9 -7.97 -34.35 -22.25
CA SER A 9 -7.32 -35.48 -22.91
C SER A 9 -8.02 -36.80 -22.57
N LEU A 10 -8.47 -36.98 -21.33
CA LEU A 10 -9.19 -38.18 -20.90
C LEU A 10 -10.56 -38.29 -21.58
N ALA A 11 -11.29 -37.16 -21.68
CA ALA A 11 -12.59 -37.10 -22.35
C ALA A 11 -12.51 -37.29 -23.87
N THR A 12 -11.45 -36.79 -24.50
CA THR A 12 -11.25 -36.90 -25.96
C THR A 12 -10.50 -38.17 -26.38
N PHE A 13 -9.88 -38.89 -25.42
CA PHE A 13 -9.13 -40.12 -25.67
C PHE A 13 -9.93 -41.21 -26.41
N PRO A 14 -11.17 -41.56 -26.02
CA PRO A 14 -11.92 -42.62 -26.72
C PRO A 14 -12.32 -42.22 -28.13
N VAL A 15 -12.59 -40.93 -28.35
CA VAL A 15 -12.88 -40.38 -29.69
C VAL A 15 -11.62 -40.47 -30.55
N LYS A 16 -10.48 -39.99 -30.06
CA LYS A 16 -9.20 -40.07 -30.80
C LYS A 16 -8.75 -41.50 -31.05
N TRP A 17 -8.91 -42.39 -30.06
CA TRP A 17 -8.62 -43.82 -30.18
C TRP A 17 -9.52 -44.48 -31.23
N PHE A 18 -10.82 -44.16 -31.25
CA PHE A 18 -11.75 -44.69 -32.25
C PHE A 18 -11.37 -44.31 -33.67
N TRP A 19 -11.09 -43.03 -33.93
CA TRP A 19 -10.66 -42.57 -35.25
C TRP A 19 -9.34 -43.20 -35.68
N LYS A 20 -8.34 -43.24 -34.80
CA LYS A 20 -7.06 -43.90 -35.08
C LYS A 20 -7.22 -45.38 -35.40
N LYS A 21 -8.06 -46.09 -34.64
CA LYS A 21 -8.29 -47.53 -34.86
C LYS A 21 -9.15 -47.83 -36.10
N ARG A 22 -9.98 -46.88 -36.51
CA ARG A 22 -10.76 -46.93 -37.76
C ARG A 22 -9.83 -46.82 -38.96
N ASP A 23 -8.92 -45.84 -38.93
CA ASP A 23 -7.97 -45.59 -40.01
C ASP A 23 -6.94 -46.75 -40.12
N GLU A 24 -6.56 -47.38 -39.01
CA GLU A 24 -5.71 -48.59 -38.99
C GLU A 24 -6.43 -49.88 -39.47
N ASN A 25 -7.76 -49.88 -39.63
CA ASN A 25 -8.53 -51.08 -39.98
C ASN A 25 -9.37 -50.94 -41.27
N GLU A 26 -9.13 -49.93 -42.10
CA GLU A 26 -9.78 -49.81 -43.43
C GLU A 26 -9.50 -51.04 -44.32
N GLU A 27 -8.44 -51.81 -44.07
CA GLU A 27 -8.14 -53.04 -44.82
C GLU A 27 -8.87 -54.30 -44.33
N ASN A 28 -9.45 -54.31 -43.12
CA ASN A 28 -10.09 -55.51 -42.55
C ASN A 28 -11.57 -55.25 -42.20
N LYS A 29 -12.50 -55.87 -42.94
CA LYS A 29 -13.97 -55.82 -42.82
C LYS A 29 -14.55 -56.29 -41.45
N LYS A 30 -14.08 -55.76 -40.32
CA LYS A 30 -14.54 -56.05 -38.95
C LYS A 30 -15.19 -54.83 -38.28
N PHE A 31 -15.92 -54.05 -39.06
CA PHE A 31 -16.69 -52.86 -38.63
C PHE A 31 -17.60 -53.06 -37.41
N PRO A 32 -18.44 -54.11 -37.29
CA PRO A 32 -19.48 -54.16 -36.25
C PRO A 32 -18.91 -54.32 -34.83
N LYS A 33 -17.79 -55.04 -34.68
CA LYS A 33 -17.15 -55.25 -33.36
C LYS A 33 -16.51 -53.96 -32.83
N GLN A 34 -16.04 -53.09 -33.73
CA GLN A 34 -15.42 -51.82 -33.35
C GLN A 34 -16.46 -50.78 -32.95
N THR A 35 -17.58 -50.70 -33.67
CA THR A 35 -18.71 -49.83 -33.30
C THR A 35 -19.31 -50.23 -31.96
N LEU A 36 -19.42 -51.53 -31.66
CA LEU A 36 -19.89 -52.02 -30.35
C LEU A 36 -18.95 -51.61 -29.21
N LEU A 37 -17.63 -51.77 -29.39
CA LEU A 37 -16.63 -51.33 -28.41
C LEU A 37 -16.66 -49.81 -28.17
N PHE A 38 -16.91 -49.02 -29.22
CA PHE A 38 -17.07 -47.58 -29.10
C PHE A 38 -18.34 -47.20 -28.33
N LEU A 39 -19.48 -47.82 -28.64
CA LEU A 39 -20.73 -47.58 -27.93
C LEU A 39 -20.60 -47.93 -26.43
N VAL A 40 -19.92 -49.05 -26.11
CA VAL A 40 -19.66 -49.45 -24.71
C VAL A 40 -18.72 -48.46 -24.00
N SER A 41 -17.69 -47.96 -24.69
CA SER A 41 -16.79 -46.96 -24.13
C SER A 41 -17.50 -45.62 -23.90
N MET A 42 -18.35 -45.20 -24.83
CA MET A 42 -19.13 -43.98 -24.74
C MET A 42 -20.20 -44.07 -23.65
N SER A 43 -20.86 -45.23 -23.49
CA SER A 43 -21.80 -45.46 -22.38
C SER A 43 -21.10 -45.43 -21.02
N GLY A 44 -19.86 -45.94 -20.94
CA GLY A 44 -19.05 -45.85 -19.72
C GLY A 44 -18.77 -44.39 -19.31
N ILE A 45 -18.45 -43.53 -20.28
CA ILE A 45 -18.22 -42.10 -20.02
C ILE A 45 -19.51 -41.41 -19.60
N LEU A 46 -20.61 -41.65 -20.31
CA LEU A 46 -21.91 -41.09 -19.96
C LEU A 46 -22.32 -41.49 -18.53
N PHE A 47 -22.06 -42.74 -18.14
CA PHE A 47 -22.31 -43.22 -16.78
C PHE A 47 -21.44 -42.52 -15.74
N ILE A 48 -20.14 -42.34 -16.01
CA ILE A 48 -19.23 -41.61 -15.11
C ILE A 48 -19.66 -40.15 -14.98
N THR A 49 -19.99 -39.47 -16.09
CA THR A 49 -20.49 -38.09 -16.07
C THR A 49 -21.78 -37.98 -15.28
N PHE A 50 -22.72 -38.91 -15.47
CA PHE A 50 -23.97 -38.96 -14.71
C PHE A 50 -23.73 -39.17 -13.21
N ALA A 51 -22.85 -40.12 -12.84
CA ALA A 51 -22.49 -40.38 -11.46
C ALA A 51 -21.85 -39.14 -10.79
N VAL A 52 -20.93 -38.46 -11.47
CA VAL A 52 -20.32 -37.22 -10.98
C VAL A 52 -21.39 -36.14 -10.75
N VAL A 53 -22.30 -35.93 -11.70
CA VAL A 53 -23.38 -34.94 -11.55
C VAL A 53 -24.29 -35.26 -10.37
N MET A 54 -24.66 -36.54 -10.17
CA MET A 54 -25.49 -36.95 -9.04
C MET A 54 -24.78 -36.77 -7.70
N VAL A 55 -23.49 -37.12 -7.63
CA VAL A 55 -22.66 -36.90 -6.43
C VAL A 55 -22.53 -35.40 -6.13
N THR A 56 -22.31 -34.56 -7.14
CA THR A 56 -22.26 -33.10 -6.98
C THR A 56 -23.59 -32.55 -6.47
N LYS A 57 -24.73 -32.98 -7.04
CA LYS A 57 -26.06 -32.59 -6.55
C LYS A 57 -26.30 -33.04 -5.10
N TYR A 58 -25.91 -34.26 -4.76
CA TYR A 58 -26.03 -34.79 -3.40
C TYR A 58 -25.19 -33.99 -2.40
N MET A 59 -23.94 -33.68 -2.75
CA MET A 59 -23.03 -32.85 -1.94
C MET A 59 -23.59 -31.43 -1.72
N LEU A 60 -24.15 -30.81 -2.76
CA LEU A 60 -24.82 -29.50 -2.64
C LEU A 60 -26.05 -29.56 -1.73
N ALA A 61 -26.83 -30.63 -1.78
CA ALA A 61 -28.06 -30.76 -1.01
C ALA A 61 -27.83 -31.11 0.48
N HIS A 62 -26.85 -31.97 0.79
CA HIS A 62 -26.68 -32.51 2.15
C HIS A 62 -25.43 -32.00 2.87
N HIS A 63 -24.45 -31.46 2.15
CA HIS A 63 -23.15 -31.07 2.70
C HIS A 63 -22.70 -29.69 2.20
N LEU A 64 -23.63 -28.73 2.15
CA LEU A 64 -23.37 -27.35 1.71
C LEU A 64 -22.21 -26.71 2.49
N ASN A 65 -22.08 -27.01 3.79
CA ASN A 65 -20.97 -26.54 4.62
C ASN A 65 -19.59 -27.00 4.11
N LEU A 66 -19.47 -28.23 3.62
CA LEU A 66 -18.21 -28.75 3.04
C LEU A 66 -17.92 -28.13 1.67
N VAL A 67 -18.96 -27.86 0.88
CA VAL A 67 -18.84 -27.14 -0.40
C VAL A 67 -18.36 -25.70 -0.17
N VAL A 68 -18.92 -25.01 0.82
CA VAL A 68 -18.50 -23.66 1.20
C VAL A 68 -17.08 -23.66 1.75
N ALA A 69 -16.72 -24.60 2.62
CA ALA A 69 -15.37 -24.71 3.17
C ALA A 69 -14.32 -24.97 2.08
N SER A 70 -14.59 -25.89 1.15
CA SER A 70 -13.69 -26.15 0.02
C SER A 70 -13.60 -24.97 -0.95
N GLY A 71 -14.71 -24.27 -1.19
CA GLY A 71 -14.72 -23.00 -1.94
C GLY A 71 -13.88 -21.92 -1.25
N PHE A 72 -13.96 -21.80 0.07
CA PHE A 72 -13.18 -20.85 0.85
C PHE A 72 -11.68 -21.18 0.82
N ILE A 73 -11.31 -22.46 0.97
CA ILE A 73 -9.92 -22.93 0.84
C ILE A 73 -9.38 -22.63 -0.56
N PHE A 74 -10.18 -22.88 -1.60
CA PHE A 74 -9.79 -22.57 -2.97
C PHE A 74 -9.66 -21.06 -3.20
N TRP A 75 -10.59 -20.25 -2.67
CA TRP A 75 -10.53 -18.80 -2.72
C TRP A 75 -9.29 -18.27 -2.00
N LEU A 76 -8.97 -18.78 -0.81
CA LEU A 76 -7.77 -18.41 -0.07
C LEU A 76 -6.49 -18.80 -0.82
N TYR A 77 -6.47 -19.98 -1.44
CA TYR A 77 -5.35 -20.42 -2.28
C TYR A 77 -5.15 -19.49 -3.49
N VAL A 78 -6.23 -19.13 -4.19
CA VAL A 78 -6.17 -18.18 -5.31
C VAL A 78 -5.75 -16.79 -4.83
N PHE A 79 -6.30 -16.31 -3.71
CA PHE A 79 -5.93 -15.03 -3.10
C PHE A 79 -4.44 -14.96 -2.74
N ILE A 80 -3.88 -16.02 -2.14
CA ILE A 80 -2.45 -16.11 -1.81
C ILE A 80 -1.60 -16.20 -3.09
N ARG A 81 -2.04 -16.97 -4.09
CA ARG A 81 -1.31 -17.11 -5.35
C ARG A 81 -1.29 -15.81 -6.15
N ASP A 82 -2.43 -15.13 -6.27
CA ASP A 82 -2.55 -13.85 -6.98
C ASP A 82 -1.79 -12.72 -6.26
N ARG A 83 -1.52 -12.85 -4.94
CA ARG A 83 -0.58 -11.97 -4.22
C ARG A 83 0.89 -12.30 -4.46
N LYS A 84 1.23 -13.54 -4.80
CA LYS A 84 2.62 -13.96 -5.10
C LYS A 84 3.01 -13.70 -6.56
N ASP A 85 2.05 -13.77 -7.48
CA ASP A 85 2.26 -13.58 -8.92
C ASP A 85 1.97 -12.14 -9.39
N LYS A 86 1.40 -11.28 -8.52
CA LYS A 86 1.52 -9.85 -8.70
C LYS A 86 2.95 -9.48 -8.31
N PRO A 87 3.79 -8.90 -9.20
CA PRO A 87 4.97 -8.22 -8.72
C PRO A 87 4.48 -7.23 -7.67
N GLU A 88 5.07 -7.27 -6.49
CA GLU A 88 4.89 -6.20 -5.53
C GLU A 88 5.28 -4.91 -6.25
N GLU A 89 4.29 -4.14 -6.68
CA GLU A 89 4.37 -2.72 -7.01
C GLU A 89 4.58 -1.91 -5.71
N ASN A 90 5.45 -2.45 -4.87
CA ASN A 90 6.02 -1.98 -3.60
C ASN A 90 7.41 -2.61 -3.43
N SER A 91 8.06 -3.05 -4.52
CA SER A 91 9.51 -3.06 -4.56
C SER A 91 9.93 -1.60 -4.54
N ALA A 92 10.02 -1.02 -3.34
CA ALA A 92 10.71 0.24 -3.14
C ALA A 92 12.00 0.16 -3.97
N PRO A 93 12.31 1.15 -4.83
CA PRO A 93 13.54 1.15 -5.59
C PRO A 93 14.65 0.81 -4.61
N ALA A 94 15.52 -0.15 -4.94
CA ALA A 94 16.61 -0.59 -4.08
C ALA A 94 17.37 0.66 -3.65
N VAL A 95 17.06 1.15 -2.44
CA VAL A 95 17.53 2.44 -1.99
C VAL A 95 19.04 2.29 -1.87
N PRO A 96 19.85 3.16 -2.50
CA PRO A 96 21.29 3.06 -2.41
C PRO A 96 21.70 2.91 -0.94
N SER A 97 22.63 2.00 -0.64
CA SER A 97 23.14 1.79 0.73
C SER A 97 23.55 3.10 1.39
N ASP A 98 24.04 4.03 0.58
CA ASP A 98 24.51 5.34 1.01
C ASP A 98 23.37 6.22 1.55
N THR A 99 22.17 6.16 0.97
CA THR A 99 21.00 6.90 1.45
C THR A 99 20.51 6.36 2.79
N MET A 100 20.59 5.05 3.01
CA MET A 100 20.25 4.42 4.29
C MET A 100 21.25 4.81 5.39
N VAL A 101 22.55 4.85 5.05
CA VAL A 101 23.62 5.31 5.97
C VAL A 101 23.46 6.80 6.28
N GLN A 102 23.11 7.63 5.30
CA GLN A 102 22.82 9.04 5.52
C GLN A 102 21.58 9.24 6.40
N ALA A 103 20.53 8.46 6.19
CA ALA A 103 19.33 8.46 7.03
C ALA A 103 19.68 8.13 8.49
N GLU A 104 20.42 7.05 8.73
CA GLU A 104 20.79 6.63 10.08
C GLU A 104 21.68 7.65 10.81
N ASN A 105 22.61 8.28 10.09
CA ASN A 105 23.46 9.35 10.64
C ASN A 105 22.70 10.67 10.87
N GLY A 106 21.70 10.97 10.04
CA GLY A 106 20.88 12.18 10.16
C GLY A 106 19.83 12.11 11.28
N TYR A 107 19.36 10.91 11.63
CA TYR A 107 18.30 10.73 12.62
C TYR A 107 18.63 11.32 14.01
N PRO A 108 19.83 11.13 14.61
CA PRO A 108 20.15 11.75 15.89
C PRO A 108 20.12 13.29 15.87
N VAL A 109 20.50 13.89 14.74
CA VAL A 109 20.46 15.35 14.55
C VAL A 109 19.01 15.81 14.46
N MET A 110 18.22 15.17 13.60
CA MET A 110 16.79 15.48 13.43
C MET A 110 16.03 15.29 14.74
N ARG A 111 16.28 14.20 15.47
CA ARG A 111 15.70 13.93 16.78
C ARG A 111 15.94 15.07 17.76
N ASN A 112 17.16 15.60 17.85
CA ASN A 112 17.44 16.70 18.76
C ASN A 112 16.68 17.98 18.36
N ILE A 113 16.60 18.27 17.06
CA ILE A 113 15.87 19.43 16.54
C ILE A 113 14.38 19.32 16.87
N ILE A 114 13.76 18.17 16.55
CA ILE A 114 12.35 17.92 16.81
C ILE A 114 12.06 17.92 18.31
N PHE A 115 12.93 17.34 19.15
CA PHE A 115 12.76 17.37 20.60
C PHE A 115 12.75 18.78 21.19
N GLN A 116 13.72 19.62 20.80
CA GLN A 116 13.82 21.00 21.29
C GLN A 116 12.69 21.88 20.76
N THR A 117 12.15 21.54 19.59
CA THR A 117 10.99 22.23 19.01
C THR A 117 9.72 21.80 19.73
N ALA A 118 9.47 20.49 19.83
CA ALA A 118 8.32 19.92 20.54
C ALA A 118 8.27 20.34 22.01
N LYS A 119 9.40 20.57 22.68
CA LYS A 119 9.40 21.12 24.04
C LYS A 119 8.72 22.49 24.17
N ALA A 120 8.74 23.29 23.11
CA ALA A 120 8.09 24.59 23.06
C ALA A 120 6.68 24.48 22.47
N SER A 121 6.53 23.79 21.33
CA SER A 121 5.30 23.79 20.54
C SER A 121 4.28 22.72 20.94
N ALA A 122 4.66 21.67 21.69
CA ALA A 122 3.74 20.58 22.03
C ALA A 122 2.43 21.06 22.69
N PRO A 123 2.44 21.98 23.67
CA PRO A 123 1.19 22.46 24.29
C PRO A 123 0.24 23.12 23.29
N ASP A 124 0.79 23.82 22.29
CA ASP A 124 0.02 24.57 21.30
C ASP A 124 -0.59 23.67 20.23
N ILE A 125 -0.02 22.48 20.01
CA ILE A 125 -0.53 21.46 19.07
C ILE A 125 -1.26 20.31 19.77
N GLY A 126 -1.70 20.50 21.01
CA GLY A 126 -2.43 19.49 21.78
C GLY A 126 -1.61 18.25 22.15
N GLY A 127 -0.28 18.38 22.15
CA GLY A 127 0.69 17.38 22.52
C GLY A 127 1.23 17.57 23.94
N ARG A 128 1.62 16.45 24.55
CA ARG A 128 2.28 16.42 25.85
C ARG A 128 3.76 16.77 25.69
N VAL A 129 4.25 17.71 26.50
CA VAL A 129 5.64 18.15 26.48
C VAL A 129 6.61 16.98 26.74
N PRO A 130 7.53 16.67 25.80
CA PRO A 130 8.48 15.59 25.97
C PRO A 130 9.58 15.96 26.97
N ARG A 131 9.87 15.07 27.91
CA ARG A 131 10.91 15.26 28.94
C ARG A 131 12.24 14.64 28.52
N LEU A 132 12.17 13.51 27.83
CA LEU A 132 13.31 12.71 27.40
C LEU A 132 13.32 12.57 25.87
N LEU A 133 14.51 12.46 25.28
CA LEU A 133 14.66 12.22 23.84
C LEU A 133 13.94 10.94 23.38
N GLY A 134 13.97 9.88 24.19
CA GLY A 134 13.32 8.61 23.87
C GLY A 134 11.78 8.67 23.87
N GLU A 135 11.16 9.73 24.41
CA GLU A 135 9.71 9.88 24.37
C GLU A 135 9.23 10.22 22.95
N ILE A 136 10.05 10.95 22.17
CA ILE A 136 9.69 11.33 20.80
C ILE A 136 10.12 10.32 19.74
N GLU A 137 10.91 9.32 20.12
CA GLU A 137 11.44 8.32 19.18
C GLU A 137 10.40 7.28 18.82
N MET A 138 10.39 6.90 17.54
CA MET A 138 9.72 5.70 17.04
C MET A 138 10.71 4.53 17.09
N PRO A 139 10.54 3.55 18.00
CA PRO A 139 11.51 2.46 18.16
C PRO A 139 11.56 1.51 16.97
N GLU A 140 10.43 1.31 16.27
CA GLU A 140 10.30 0.33 15.19
C GLU A 140 10.38 0.96 13.79
N SER A 141 10.16 2.28 13.65
CA SER A 141 10.08 2.97 12.35
C SER A 141 10.68 4.38 12.38
N ARG A 142 12.00 4.48 12.62
CA ARG A 142 12.69 5.78 12.76
C ARG A 142 12.62 6.67 11.51
N TYR A 143 12.55 6.06 10.34
CA TYR A 143 12.47 6.76 9.06
C TYR A 143 11.78 5.90 7.99
N ILE A 144 11.20 6.56 7.00
CA ILE A 144 10.67 5.97 5.76
C ILE A 144 11.54 6.45 4.62
N LEU A 145 12.01 5.51 3.79
CA LEU A 145 12.67 5.82 2.53
C LEU A 145 11.65 5.65 1.39
N ARG A 146 11.35 6.71 0.66
CA ARG A 146 10.48 6.71 -0.52
C ARG A 146 11.12 7.55 -1.62
N ASP A 147 11.28 6.99 -2.81
CA ASP A 147 11.80 7.72 -3.99
C ASP A 147 13.08 8.51 -3.72
N SER A 148 14.04 7.88 -3.02
CA SER A 148 15.32 8.47 -2.56
C SER A 148 15.20 9.54 -1.46
N LEU A 149 13.99 9.89 -1.02
CA LEU A 149 13.74 10.78 0.11
C LEU A 149 13.72 10.03 1.44
N CYS A 150 14.26 10.67 2.47
CA CYS A 150 14.24 10.18 3.84
C CYS A 150 13.29 11.01 4.70
N PHE A 151 12.16 10.42 5.06
CA PHE A 151 11.19 10.98 5.99
C PHE A 151 11.48 10.44 7.39
N TYR A 152 11.94 11.29 8.30
CA TYR A 152 12.18 10.93 9.68
C TYR A 152 10.86 10.96 10.45
N GLN A 153 10.56 9.88 11.18
CA GLN A 153 9.34 9.79 11.97
C GLN A 153 9.62 10.05 13.44
N PHE A 154 8.76 10.86 14.05
CA PHE A 154 8.75 11.12 15.48
C PHE A 154 7.33 10.98 16.00
N ARG A 155 7.19 10.52 17.24
CA ARG A 155 5.90 10.49 17.92
C ARG A 155 5.82 11.60 18.95
N LEU A 156 4.64 12.17 19.12
CA LEU A 156 4.33 13.05 20.21
C LEU A 156 3.06 12.54 20.88
N MET A 157 3.11 12.27 22.17
CA MET A 157 1.93 11.84 22.92
C MET A 157 0.91 12.98 22.93
N LYS A 158 -0.38 12.67 22.75
CA LYS A 158 -1.42 13.68 22.93
C LYS A 158 -1.60 14.05 24.41
N GLU A 159 -1.99 15.29 24.67
CA GLU A 159 -2.38 15.71 26.02
C GLU A 159 -3.71 15.04 26.42
N ASP A 160 -4.71 15.06 25.52
CA ASP A 160 -5.92 14.26 25.63
C ASP A 160 -5.92 13.10 24.63
N ILE A 161 -5.83 11.88 25.15
CA ILE A 161 -5.80 10.64 24.37
C ILE A 161 -7.10 10.34 23.62
N ARG A 162 -8.21 11.02 23.94
CA ARG A 162 -9.52 10.79 23.33
C ARG A 162 -9.82 11.75 22.19
N THR A 163 -9.08 12.86 22.10
CA THR A 163 -9.27 13.85 21.06
C THR A 163 -8.80 13.30 19.72
N GLN A 164 -9.67 13.38 18.71
CA GLN A 164 -9.33 13.11 17.32
C GLN A 164 -9.32 14.43 16.57
N TYR A 165 -8.22 14.74 15.92
CA TYR A 165 -8.05 15.98 15.17
C TYR A 165 -8.49 15.78 13.72
N ASN A 166 -9.12 16.82 13.15
CA ASN A 166 -9.48 16.81 11.73
C ASN A 166 -8.26 17.25 10.87
N GLU A 167 -8.34 17.09 9.55
CA GLU A 167 -7.24 17.46 8.64
C GLU A 167 -6.86 18.94 8.71
N ASN A 168 -7.82 19.86 8.91
CA ASN A 168 -7.53 21.28 9.04
C ASN A 168 -6.78 21.60 10.35
N ASP A 169 -7.13 20.92 11.45
CA ASP A 169 -6.42 21.08 12.73
C ASP A 169 -4.97 20.59 12.59
N LEU A 170 -4.76 19.47 11.89
CA LEU A 170 -3.42 18.92 11.64
C LEU A 170 -2.57 19.84 10.74
N GLU A 171 -3.18 20.48 9.74
CA GLU A 171 -2.51 21.50 8.93
C GLU A 171 -2.14 22.74 9.75
N GLU A 172 -3.02 23.19 10.66
CA GLU A 172 -2.70 24.29 11.58
C GLU A 172 -1.56 23.91 12.53
N PHE A 173 -1.59 22.70 13.09
CA PHE A 173 -0.52 22.19 13.95
C PHE A 173 0.81 22.13 13.21
N LYS A 174 0.80 21.70 11.95
CA LYS A 174 1.98 21.70 11.09
C LYS A 174 2.52 23.11 10.91
N ALA A 175 1.65 24.09 10.63
CA ALA A 175 2.06 25.49 10.47
C ALA A 175 2.68 26.07 11.76
N VAL A 176 2.06 25.83 12.92
CA VAL A 176 2.57 26.27 14.23
C VAL A 176 3.93 25.64 14.52
N PHE A 177 4.03 24.31 14.36
CA PHE A 177 5.27 23.59 14.63
C PHE A 177 6.40 24.03 13.68
N GLN A 178 6.09 24.22 12.40
CA GLN A 178 7.05 24.69 11.40
C GLN A 178 7.51 26.11 11.72
N ALA A 179 6.62 27.03 12.10
CA ALA A 179 6.99 28.41 12.44
C ALA A 179 7.99 28.46 13.61
N ASP A 180 7.74 27.69 14.67
CA ASP A 180 8.63 27.58 15.82
C ASP A 180 9.99 26.97 15.46
N LEU A 181 9.97 25.94 14.60
CA LEU A 181 11.16 25.29 14.07
C LEU A 181 12.01 26.29 13.28
N SER A 182 11.41 27.01 12.33
CA SER A 182 12.07 28.00 11.49
C SER A 182 12.69 29.11 12.34
N HIS A 183 11.97 29.63 13.33
CA HIS A 183 12.50 30.62 14.26
C HIS A 183 13.72 30.10 15.05
N LYS A 184 13.70 28.85 15.52
CA LYS A 184 14.84 28.22 16.21
C LYS A 184 16.04 28.01 15.28
N ILE A 185 15.81 27.69 14.00
CA ILE A 185 16.88 27.55 12.99
C ILE A 185 17.51 28.92 12.71
N GLU A 186 16.69 29.95 12.49
CA GLU A 186 17.14 31.31 12.18
C GLU A 186 17.93 31.94 13.34
N SER A 187 17.45 31.76 14.56
CA SER A 187 18.15 32.20 15.79
C SER A 187 19.43 31.41 16.10
N GLY A 188 19.73 30.34 15.34
CA GLY A 188 20.95 29.55 15.51
C GLY A 188 20.93 28.62 16.73
N ALA A 189 19.74 28.25 17.22
CA ALA A 189 19.60 27.30 18.33
C ALA A 189 20.16 25.91 18.02
N PHE A 190 20.39 25.59 16.74
CA PHE A 190 20.88 24.30 16.26
C PHE A 190 22.23 24.42 15.53
N PRO A 191 23.36 24.40 16.25
CA PRO A 191 24.69 24.50 15.65
C PRO A 191 25.07 23.29 14.78
N SER A 192 24.37 22.15 14.95
CA SER A 192 24.58 20.93 14.16
C SER A 192 23.98 21.00 12.75
N ILE A 193 23.10 21.97 12.48
CA ILE A 193 22.51 22.15 11.14
C ILE A 193 23.51 22.91 10.27
N LYS A 194 24.00 22.24 9.22
CA LYS A 194 24.90 22.87 8.24
C LYS A 194 24.15 23.81 7.28
N LEU A 195 22.87 23.55 7.04
CA LEU A 195 22.06 24.26 6.04
C LEU A 195 20.87 24.95 6.71
N LYS A 196 20.91 26.29 6.79
CA LYS A 196 19.80 27.07 7.41
C LYS A 196 18.61 27.23 6.46
N LYS A 197 18.89 27.47 5.19
CA LYS A 197 17.91 27.58 4.11
C LYS A 197 18.42 26.84 2.88
N PHE A 198 17.51 26.17 2.19
CA PHE A 198 17.73 25.51 0.93
C PHE A 198 17.06 26.33 -0.17
N GLN A 199 17.77 26.66 -1.23
CA GLN A 199 17.19 27.26 -2.41
C GLN A 199 17.07 26.18 -3.47
N ASP A 200 15.87 25.94 -3.98
CA ASP A 200 15.66 24.99 -5.06
C ASP A 200 16.10 25.57 -6.42
N ASP A 201 16.18 24.72 -7.44
CA ASP A 201 16.50 25.10 -8.83
C ASP A 201 15.54 26.14 -9.45
N TYR A 202 14.42 26.44 -8.78
CA TYR A 202 13.32 27.29 -9.26
C TYR A 202 13.23 28.61 -8.49
N GLY A 203 14.11 28.83 -7.50
CA GLY A 203 14.19 30.04 -6.71
C GLY A 203 13.31 30.07 -5.46
N ASN A 204 12.66 28.95 -5.09
CA ASN A 204 11.94 28.83 -3.82
C ASN A 204 12.92 28.57 -2.68
N PHE A 205 12.61 29.13 -1.51
CA PHE A 205 13.39 28.93 -0.29
C PHE A 205 12.64 28.01 0.66
N HIS A 206 13.32 26.95 1.11
CA HIS A 206 12.85 26.04 2.14
C HIS A 206 13.75 26.17 3.37
N ASP A 207 13.17 26.03 4.56
CA ASP A 207 13.95 25.98 5.80
C ASP A 207 14.77 24.70 5.88
N GLY A 208 15.90 24.76 6.59
CA GLY A 208 16.85 23.64 6.71
C GLY A 208 16.26 22.34 7.27
N VAL A 209 15.07 22.39 7.86
CA VAL A 209 14.23 21.25 8.21
C VAL A 209 12.78 21.63 7.92
N VAL A 210 12.04 20.71 7.28
CA VAL A 210 10.63 20.88 6.96
C VAL A 210 9.82 19.76 7.61
N ILE A 211 8.69 20.10 8.23
CA ILE A 211 7.65 19.14 8.65
C ILE A 211 6.73 18.92 7.46
N ASP A 212 6.73 17.69 6.94
CA ASP A 212 5.95 17.33 5.76
C ASP A 212 4.49 17.07 6.12
N THR A 213 4.27 16.15 7.08
CA THR A 213 2.93 15.80 7.57
C THR A 213 2.90 15.60 9.08
N ILE A 214 1.74 15.85 9.67
CA ILE A 214 1.39 15.44 11.03
C ILE A 214 0.17 14.53 10.93
N GLU A 215 0.30 13.31 11.42
CA GLU A 215 -0.77 12.31 11.39
C GLU A 215 -1.31 12.07 12.79
N ASP A 216 -2.64 12.01 12.91
CA ASP A 216 -3.30 11.56 14.14
C ASP A 216 -3.43 10.03 14.14
N VAL A 217 -2.70 9.36 15.04
CA VAL A 217 -2.78 7.90 15.22
C VAL A 217 -3.06 7.55 16.68
N GLY A 218 -4.33 7.36 17.01
CA GLY A 218 -4.76 6.89 18.33
C GLY A 218 -4.39 7.87 19.44
N ASN A 219 -3.41 7.52 20.27
CA ASN A 219 -2.96 8.33 21.40
C ASN A 219 -1.71 9.18 21.09
N ILE A 220 -1.22 9.15 19.85
CA ILE A 220 -0.03 9.90 19.42
C ILE A 220 -0.32 10.73 18.16
N LEU A 221 0.45 11.81 18.02
CA LEU A 221 0.67 12.51 16.77
C LEU A 221 1.98 12.01 16.17
N ILE A 222 1.99 11.61 14.91
CA ILE A 222 3.19 11.21 14.19
C ILE A 222 3.64 12.40 13.34
N LEU A 223 4.87 12.86 13.55
CA LEU A 223 5.48 13.94 12.79
C LEU A 223 6.45 13.35 11.77
N HIS A 224 6.26 13.70 10.50
CA HIS A 224 7.21 13.40 9.44
C HIS A 224 8.05 14.64 9.15
N ALA A 225 9.36 14.54 9.36
CA ALA A 225 10.30 15.62 9.12
C ALA A 225 11.32 15.23 8.03
N VAL A 226 11.73 16.19 7.21
CA VAL A 226 12.62 15.98 6.06
C VAL A 226 13.71 17.05 6.05
N PHE A 227 14.93 16.65 5.67
CA PHE A 227 15.94 17.62 5.25
C PHE A 227 15.69 17.99 3.79
N PRO A 228 15.48 19.27 3.46
CA PRO A 228 15.16 19.67 2.10
C PRO A 228 16.32 19.31 1.13
N SER A 229 15.94 18.85 -0.05
CA SER A 229 16.81 18.49 -1.16
C SER A 229 16.10 18.82 -2.48
N ASP A 230 16.83 18.79 -3.60
CA ASP A 230 16.22 18.99 -4.94
C ASP A 230 15.17 17.94 -5.28
N GLU A 231 15.32 16.73 -4.72
CA GLU A 231 14.33 15.66 -4.83
C GLU A 231 13.07 16.01 -4.03
N TYR A 232 13.21 16.57 -2.83
CA TYR A 232 12.08 16.95 -1.99
C TYR A 232 11.30 18.12 -2.59
N ALA A 233 11.99 19.11 -3.14
CA ALA A 233 11.36 20.25 -3.81
C ALA A 233 10.57 19.84 -5.07
N ARG A 234 10.99 18.76 -5.75
CA ARG A 234 10.22 18.16 -6.86
C ARG A 234 8.99 17.42 -6.34
N TYR A 235 9.17 16.55 -5.34
CA TYR A 235 8.08 15.82 -4.69
C TYR A 235 6.97 16.76 -4.19
N ARG A 236 7.31 17.85 -3.49
CA ARG A 236 6.32 18.83 -3.02
C ARG A 236 5.52 19.45 -4.15
N ARG A 237 6.17 19.79 -5.26
CA ARG A 237 5.48 20.37 -6.42
C ARG A 237 4.56 19.39 -7.13
N GLU A 238 4.93 18.12 -7.21
CA GLU A 238 4.04 17.10 -7.75
C GLU A 238 2.76 17.00 -6.92
N ILE A 239 2.87 17.07 -5.58
CA ILE A 239 1.72 17.13 -4.68
C ILE A 239 0.92 18.41 -4.88
N ASP A 240 1.56 19.58 -4.83
CA ASP A 240 0.87 20.87 -4.95
C ASP A 240 0.16 20.98 -6.32
N THR A 241 0.77 20.48 -7.40
CA THR A 241 0.16 20.43 -8.73
C THR A 241 -1.00 19.44 -8.80
N ALA A 242 -0.91 18.31 -8.11
CA ALA A 242 -1.99 17.32 -8.05
C ALA A 242 -3.19 17.82 -7.24
N GLU A 243 -2.95 18.55 -6.14
CA GLU A 243 -3.98 19.22 -5.35
C GLU A 243 -4.69 20.32 -6.17
N ASP A 244 -3.95 21.11 -6.94
CA ASP A 244 -4.50 22.14 -7.83
C ASP A 244 -5.27 21.56 -9.04
N ALA A 245 -4.96 20.33 -9.46
CA ALA A 245 -5.61 19.65 -10.58
C ALA A 245 -6.96 19.01 -10.23
N LEU A 246 -7.29 18.87 -8.94
CA LEU A 246 -8.61 18.40 -8.50
C LEU A 246 -9.63 19.53 -8.68
N PRO A 247 -10.75 19.31 -9.40
CA PRO A 247 -11.78 20.34 -9.53
C PRO A 247 -12.33 20.64 -8.14
N SER A 248 -12.17 21.89 -7.71
CA SER A 248 -12.70 22.46 -6.48
C SER A 248 -14.24 22.34 -6.44
N GLY A 249 -14.72 21.17 -6.04
CA GLY A 249 -16.09 20.93 -5.66
C GLY A 249 -16.37 21.63 -4.34
N GLY A 250 -16.81 22.89 -4.42
CA GLY A 250 -17.51 23.57 -3.32
C GLY A 250 -16.72 24.63 -2.55
N LYS A 251 -15.96 25.51 -3.21
CA LYS A 251 -15.72 26.84 -2.62
C LYS A 251 -16.98 27.67 -2.83
N GLY A 252 -17.84 27.64 -1.82
CA GLY A 252 -19.01 28.50 -1.70
C GLY A 252 -18.58 29.96 -1.90
N ILE A 253 -19.18 30.56 -2.92
CA ILE A 253 -19.26 32.00 -3.08
C ILE A 253 -19.93 32.53 -1.80
N SER A 254 -19.16 33.08 -0.86
CA SER A 254 -19.71 33.99 0.15
C SER A 254 -19.54 35.41 -0.38
N GLU A 255 -20.59 35.87 -1.07
CA GLU A 255 -20.83 37.29 -1.24
C GLU A 255 -20.87 37.96 0.14
N THR A 256 -19.89 38.80 0.44
CA THR A 256 -20.06 39.85 1.45
C THR A 256 -19.74 41.18 0.81
N TRP A 257 -20.81 41.77 0.26
CA TRP A 257 -20.84 43.16 -0.16
C TRP A 257 -20.49 44.06 1.02
N LYS A 258 -19.38 44.79 0.89
CA LYS A 258 -19.04 45.93 1.76
C LYS A 258 -20.17 46.96 1.69
N LYS A 259 -20.95 47.12 2.77
CA LYS A 259 -21.58 48.40 3.09
C LYS A 259 -20.62 49.19 3.97
N LYS A 260 -20.05 50.26 3.42
CA LYS A 260 -19.47 51.35 4.21
C LYS A 260 -20.57 52.37 4.56
N PRO A 261 -20.42 53.11 5.67
CA PRO A 261 -21.38 54.10 6.15
C PRO A 261 -21.57 55.27 5.18
#